data_AF-A0AAV0T3W3-F1
#
_entry.id   AF-A0AAV0T3W3-F1
#
_cell.length_a   1.000
_cell.length_b   1.000
_cell.length_c   1.000
_cell.angle_alpha   90.00
_cell.angle_beta   90.00
_cell.angle_gamma   90.00
#
_symmetry.space_group_name_H-M   'P 1'
#
loop_
_entity.id
_entity.type
_entity.pdbx_description
1 polymer ?
#
loop_
_entity_poly.entity_id
_entity_poly.type
_entity_poly.pdbx_seq_one_letter_code
_entity_poly.pdbx_strand_id
1 'polypeptide(L)'
;MMRFDENDKVVGFDGTLIHSLNKNASALVETDFWKQCQLEKRPNILLLGDSLGDSNMANGLEFKEEVRIGFLNDGAEQKLDMYLQHFDVVLTNDSSLLPVELLLHQIQL
;
A
#
# COMPACT_ATOMS: atom_id res chain seq x y z
N MET A 1 6.10 -16.77 4.36
CA MET A 1 7.55 -16.90 4.03
C MET A 1 7.73 -18.05 3.04
N MET A 2 8.73 -18.03 2.15
CA MET A 2 9.00 -19.20 1.30
C MET A 2 9.58 -20.34 2.16
N ARG A 3 9.06 -21.56 1.97
CA ARG A 3 9.59 -22.78 2.57
C ARG A 3 10.53 -23.46 1.60
N PHE A 4 11.69 -23.86 2.10
CA PHE A 4 12.71 -24.56 1.35
C PHE A 4 12.89 -25.98 1.89
N ASP A 5 13.15 -26.93 1.01
CA ASP A 5 13.58 -28.27 1.41
C ASP A 5 15.09 -28.30 1.74
N GLU A 6 15.60 -29.48 2.07
CA GLU A 6 17.02 -29.72 2.37
C GLU A 6 17.99 -29.46 1.21
N ASN A 7 17.48 -29.28 -0.01
CA ASN A 7 18.24 -28.99 -1.22
C ASN A 7 18.04 -27.54 -1.70
N ASP A 8 17.59 -26.65 -0.81
CA ASP A 8 17.28 -25.24 -1.10
C ASP A 8 16.23 -25.02 -2.20
N LYS A 9 15.32 -25.98 -2.42
CA LYS A 9 14.22 -25.81 -3.38
C LYS A 9 12.97 -25.30 -2.70
N VAL A 10 12.28 -24.35 -3.36
CA VAL A 10 10.99 -23.85 -2.89
C VAL A 10 9.95 -24.96 -2.96
N VAL A 11 9.37 -25.31 -1.80
CA VAL A 11 8.30 -26.33 -1.68
C VAL A 11 6.96 -25.74 -1.25
N GLY A 12 6.92 -24.44 -0.93
CA GLY A 12 5.66 -23.75 -0.64
C GLY A 12 5.85 -22.40 0.02
N PHE A 13 4.73 -21.85 0.52
CA PHE A 13 4.67 -20.56 1.19
C PHE A 13 3.89 -20.69 2.50
N ASP A 14 4.35 -19.99 3.54
CA ASP A 14 3.68 -19.88 4.83
C ASP A 14 2.79 -18.66 4.91
N GLY A 15 1.76 -18.77 5.76
CA GLY A 15 0.78 -17.72 6.04
C GLY A 15 -0.40 -17.74 5.07
N THR A 16 -1.27 -16.75 5.23
CA THR A 16 -2.40 -16.56 4.33
C THR A 16 -1.91 -15.95 3.01
N LEU A 17 -2.37 -16.50 1.89
CA LEU A 17 -2.07 -15.97 0.56
C LEU A 17 -2.54 -14.51 0.45
N ILE A 18 -1.63 -13.61 0.09
CA ILE A 18 -1.95 -12.23 -0.29
C ILE A 18 -1.88 -12.13 -1.82
N HIS A 19 -2.96 -11.66 -2.44
CA HIS A 19 -3.08 -11.44 -3.88
C HIS A 19 -3.74 -10.08 -4.15
N SER A 20 -3.78 -9.65 -5.41
CA SER A 20 -4.20 -8.28 -5.79
C SER A 20 -5.63 -7.88 -5.41
N LEU A 21 -6.47 -8.81 -4.94
CA LEU A 21 -7.87 -8.56 -4.60
C LEU A 21 -8.19 -8.78 -3.11
N ASN A 22 -7.21 -9.14 -2.27
CA ASN A 22 -7.41 -9.30 -0.83
C ASN A 22 -6.47 -8.41 0.01
N LYS A 23 -5.86 -7.39 -0.60
CA LYS A 23 -5.03 -6.39 0.08
C LYS A 23 -5.91 -5.49 0.94
N ASN A 24 -5.96 -5.77 2.24
CA ASN A 24 -6.65 -4.97 3.24
C ASN A 24 -5.95 -5.11 4.60
N ALA A 25 -6.50 -4.47 5.64
CA ALA A 25 -5.92 -4.46 6.97
C ALA A 25 -5.64 -5.85 7.57
N SER A 26 -6.33 -6.91 7.14
CA SER A 26 -6.12 -8.27 7.66
C SER A 26 -4.68 -8.77 7.52
N ALA A 27 -3.93 -8.28 6.52
CA ALA A 27 -2.51 -8.62 6.35
C ALA A 27 -1.59 -7.94 7.40
N LEU A 28 -2.08 -6.89 8.08
CA LEU A 28 -1.29 -6.00 8.93
C LEU A 28 -1.69 -6.07 10.41
N VAL A 29 -2.98 -6.17 10.72
CA VAL A 29 -3.52 -5.96 12.09
C VAL A 29 -2.93 -6.88 13.16
N GLU A 30 -2.58 -8.12 12.79
CA GLU A 30 -2.00 -9.09 13.73
C GLU A 30 -0.47 -8.97 13.88
N THR A 31 0.16 -8.14 13.05
CA THR A 31 1.62 -7.97 13.04
C THR A 31 2.11 -7.12 14.21
N ASP A 32 3.31 -7.42 14.70
CA ASP A 32 3.93 -6.61 15.77
C ASP A 32 4.22 -5.17 15.33
N PHE A 33 4.44 -4.97 14.02
CA PHE A 33 4.55 -3.65 13.42
C PHE A 33 3.29 -2.80 13.65
N TRP A 34 2.10 -3.34 13.38
CA TRP A 34 0.86 -2.57 13.58
C TRP A 34 0.61 -2.27 15.05
N LYS A 35 0.83 -3.26 15.92
CA LYS A 35 0.75 -3.06 17.38
C LYS A 35 1.68 -1.94 17.84
N GLN A 36 2.90 -1.88 17.30
CA GLN A 36 3.83 -0.78 17.57
C GLN A 36 3.31 0.57 17.06
N CYS A 37 2.78 0.64 15.84
CA CYS A 37 2.16 1.87 15.30
C CYS A 37 1.03 2.39 16.20
N GLN A 38 0.21 1.48 16.76
CA GLN A 38 -0.84 1.83 17.72
C GLN A 38 -0.27 2.38 19.04
N LEU A 39 0.79 1.76 19.58
CA LEU A 39 1.47 2.23 20.79
C LEU A 39 2.12 3.61 20.60
N GLU A 40 2.71 3.84 19.43
CA GLU A 40 3.32 5.12 19.04
C GLU A 40 2.28 6.16 18.61
N LYS A 41 0.99 5.79 18.60
CA LYS A 41 -0.13 6.66 18.21
C LYS A 41 0.06 7.32 16.85
N ARG A 42 0.53 6.57 15.85
CA ARG A 42 0.67 7.04 14.46
C ARG A 42 -0.70 7.05 13.78
N PRO A 43 -1.43 8.18 13.73
CA PRO A 43 -2.83 8.16 13.35
C PRO A 43 -3.05 8.54 11.87
N ASN A 44 -1.99 8.91 11.15
CA ASN A 44 -2.08 9.42 9.78
C ASN A 44 -1.43 8.40 8.84
N ILE A 45 -2.09 8.14 7.72
CA ILE A 45 -1.64 7.17 6.72
C ILE A 45 -1.31 7.90 5.42
N LEU A 46 -0.13 7.60 4.87
CA LEU A 46 0.21 7.88 3.48
C LEU A 46 0.25 6.53 2.75
N LEU A 47 -0.76 6.29 1.91
CA LEU A 47 -0.91 5.04 1.16
C LEU A 47 -0.40 5.24 -0.26
N LEU A 48 0.49 4.35 -0.70
CA LEU A 48 1.04 4.34 -2.06
C LEU A 48 0.65 3.02 -2.75
N GLY A 49 0.17 3.08 -3.98
CA GLY A 49 -0.24 1.89 -4.73
C GLY A 49 -0.24 2.09 -6.23
N ASP A 50 -0.05 1.02 -7.00
CA ASP A 50 -0.03 1.06 -8.47
C ASP A 50 -1.25 0.35 -9.09
N SER A 51 -1.96 -0.45 -8.29
CA SER A 51 -3.20 -1.12 -8.67
C SER A 51 -4.39 -0.59 -7.88
N LEU A 52 -5.59 -0.72 -8.42
CA LEU A 52 -6.82 -0.35 -7.68
C LEU A 52 -6.96 -1.12 -6.36
N GLY A 53 -6.49 -2.36 -6.31
CA GLY A 53 -6.54 -3.18 -5.11
C GLY A 53 -5.74 -2.58 -3.96
N ASP A 54 -4.70 -1.81 -4.25
CA ASP A 54 -3.84 -1.18 -3.25
C ASP A 54 -4.56 -0.06 -2.48
N SER A 55 -5.53 0.61 -3.11
CA SER A 55 -6.37 1.62 -2.44
C SER A 55 -7.14 1.07 -1.23
N ASN A 56 -7.23 -0.26 -1.09
CA ASN A 56 -7.90 -0.93 0.01
C ASN A 56 -6.95 -1.37 1.14
N MET A 57 -5.63 -1.17 1.03
CA MET A 57 -4.66 -1.69 2.02
C MET A 57 -4.91 -1.17 3.44
N ALA A 58 -5.44 0.05 3.59
CA ALA A 58 -5.79 0.61 4.88
C ALA A 58 -7.22 0.26 5.35
N ASN A 59 -8.04 -0.40 4.53
CA ASN A 59 -9.42 -0.73 4.89
C ASN A 59 -9.44 -1.68 6.10
N GLY A 60 -10.00 -1.20 7.21
CA GLY A 60 -10.06 -1.93 8.48
C GLY A 60 -9.01 -1.47 9.51
N LEU A 61 -8.15 -0.51 9.16
CA LEU A 61 -7.29 0.18 10.14
C LEU A 61 -8.04 1.35 10.77
N GLU A 62 -7.77 1.63 12.04
CA GLU A 62 -8.20 2.87 12.70
C GLU A 62 -7.14 3.95 12.47
N PHE A 63 -7.54 5.04 11.81
CA PHE A 63 -6.70 6.21 11.54
C PHE A 63 -7.54 7.49 11.58
N LYS A 64 -6.87 8.63 11.72
CA LYS A 64 -7.46 9.96 11.70
C LYS A 64 -7.52 10.52 10.28
N GLU A 65 -6.41 10.46 9.55
CA GLU A 65 -6.28 10.98 8.19
C GLU A 65 -5.63 9.95 7.27
N GLU A 66 -6.03 9.91 6.01
CA GLU A 66 -5.44 9.08 4.98
C GLU A 66 -5.27 9.90 3.69
N VAL A 67 -4.10 9.78 3.06
CA VAL A 67 -3.84 10.29 1.71
C VAL A 67 -3.38 9.13 0.84
N ARG A 68 -4.06 8.91 -0.27
CA ARG A 68 -3.81 7.82 -1.23
C ARG A 68 -3.18 8.36 -2.50
N ILE A 69 -2.00 7.86 -2.84
CA ILE A 69 -1.26 8.20 -4.07
C ILE A 69 -1.20 6.97 -4.97
N GLY A 70 -1.82 7.07 -6.15
CA GLY A 70 -1.88 6.03 -7.16
C GLY A 70 -0.85 6.24 -8.27
N PHE A 71 -0.07 5.21 -8.59
CA PHE A 71 0.85 5.21 -9.73
C PHE A 71 0.17 4.55 -10.93
N LEU A 72 -0.18 5.34 -11.94
CA LEU A 72 -0.82 4.88 -13.17
C LEU A 72 0.20 4.83 -14.31
N ASN A 73 0.93 3.72 -14.35
CA ASN A 73 2.04 3.53 -15.30
C ASN A 73 1.55 3.11 -16.70
N ASP A 74 0.43 2.39 -16.79
CA ASP A 74 -0.07 1.82 -18.05
C ASP A 74 -1.53 2.17 -18.34
N GLY A 75 -1.80 2.64 -19.56
CA GLY A 75 -3.16 2.88 -20.06
C GLY A 75 -3.83 4.07 -19.35
N ALA A 76 -3.07 5.15 -19.14
CA ALA A 76 -3.54 6.33 -18.44
C ALA A 76 -4.81 6.92 -19.08
N GLU A 77 -4.86 6.99 -20.41
CA GLU A 77 -6.03 7.49 -21.15
C GLU A 77 -7.33 6.75 -20.80
N GLN A 78 -7.27 5.44 -20.55
CA GLN A 78 -8.45 4.62 -20.31
C GLN A 78 -8.77 4.44 -18.82
N LYS A 79 -7.75 4.53 -17.95
CA LYS A 79 -7.88 4.17 -16.52
C LYS A 79 -7.87 5.36 -15.58
N LEU A 80 -7.52 6.57 -16.05
CA LEU A 80 -7.35 7.73 -15.18
C LEU A 80 -8.60 8.04 -14.35
N ASP A 81 -9.77 8.07 -14.98
CA ASP A 81 -11.04 8.34 -14.28
C ASP A 81 -11.30 7.35 -13.14
N MET A 82 -10.99 6.08 -13.37
CA MET A 82 -11.15 5.03 -12.37
C MET A 82 -10.12 5.15 -11.23
N TYR A 83 -8.89 5.54 -11.53
CA TYR A 83 -7.87 5.78 -10.51
C TYR A 83 -8.21 7.01 -9.66
N LEU A 84 -8.70 8.09 -10.27
CA LEU A 84 -9.15 9.31 -9.56
C LEU A 84 -10.36 9.07 -8.64
N GLN A 85 -11.10 7.97 -8.83
CA GLN A 85 -12.16 7.55 -7.90
C GLN A 85 -11.63 6.83 -6.65
N HIS A 86 -10.41 6.30 -6.69
CA HIS A 86 -9.84 5.45 -5.63
C HIS A 86 -8.64 6.07 -4.91
N PHE A 87 -7.96 7.02 -5.56
CA PHE A 87 -6.78 7.71 -5.07
C PHE A 87 -6.99 9.22 -5.08
N ASP A 88 -6.46 9.91 -4.07
CA ASP A 88 -6.53 11.37 -3.96
C ASP A 88 -5.60 12.06 -4.96
N VAL A 89 -4.46 11.41 -5.25
CA VAL A 89 -3.46 11.87 -6.22
C VAL A 89 -3.12 10.72 -7.15
N VAL A 90 -3.09 10.99 -8.46
CA VAL A 90 -2.68 10.00 -9.47
C VAL A 90 -1.45 10.52 -10.21
N LEU A 91 -0.36 9.77 -10.11
CA LEU A 91 0.89 10.01 -10.82
C LEU A 91 0.92 9.15 -12.08
N THR A 92 0.97 9.77 -13.25
CA THR A 92 0.94 9.08 -14.55
C THR A 92 2.32 9.05 -15.21
N ASN A 93 2.46 8.24 -16.27
CA ASN A 93 3.65 8.20 -17.14
C ASN A 93 4.94 7.77 -16.44
N ASP A 94 4.88 6.69 -15.65
CA ASP A 94 6.05 6.14 -14.93
C ASP A 94 6.78 7.21 -14.10
N SER A 95 5.99 7.91 -13.28
CA SER A 95 6.49 9.00 -12.44
C SER A 95 7.47 8.47 -11.38
N SER A 96 8.46 9.29 -11.01
CA SER A 96 9.35 8.98 -9.89
C SER A 96 8.65 9.19 -8.54
N LEU A 97 9.33 8.81 -7.44
CA LEU A 97 8.87 9.10 -6.08
C LEU A 97 9.10 10.56 -5.64
N LEU A 98 9.64 11.42 -6.51
CA LEU A 98 9.93 12.82 -6.15
C LEU A 98 8.71 13.59 -5.60
N PRO A 99 7.48 13.46 -6.16
CA PRO A 99 6.31 14.12 -5.57
C PRO A 99 6.01 13.66 -4.14
N VAL A 100 6.23 12.37 -3.84
CA VAL A 100 6.05 11.80 -2.49
C VAL A 100 7.12 12.34 -1.55
N GLU A 101 8.38 12.39 -1.98
CA GLU A 101 9.49 12.96 -1.21
C GLU A 101 9.24 14.44 -0.87
N LEU A 102 8.78 15.25 -1.84
CA LEU A 102 8.44 16.65 -1.62
C LEU A 102 7.31 16.81 -0.60
N LEU A 103 6.29 15.95 -0.66
CA LEU A 103 5.21 15.93 0.34
C LEU A 103 5.75 15.58 1.73
N LEU A 104 6.61 14.57 1.84
CA LEU A 104 7.22 14.17 3.12
C LEU A 104 8.01 15.32 3.75
N HIS A 105 8.77 16.08 2.96
CA HIS A 105 9.49 17.27 3.45
C HIS A 105 8.56 18.38 3.95
N GLN A 106 7.35 18.50 3.41
CA GLN A 106 6.37 19.52 3.83
C GLN A 106 5.65 19.15 5.13
N ILE A 107 5.38 17.86 5.36
CA ILE A 107 4.65 17.39 6.55
C ILE A 107 5.54 17.13 7.77
N GLN A 108 6.86 17.16 7.61
CA GLN A 108 7.85 16.98 8.68
C GLN A 108 8.22 18.29 9.41
N LEU A 109 7.52 19.39 9.15
CA LEU A 109 7.60 20.67 9.87
C LEU A 109 6.50 20.76 10.95
#